data_AF-A0A3B8IF74-F1
#
_entry.id   AF-A0A3B8IF74-F1
#
_cell.length_a   1.000
_cell.length_b   1.000
_cell.length_c   1.000
_cell.angle_alpha   90.00
_cell.angle_beta   90.00
_cell.angle_gamma   90.00
#
_symmetry.space_group_name_H-M   'P 1'
#
loop_
_entity.id
_entity.type
_entity.pdbx_description
1 polymer ?
#
loop_
_entity_poly.entity_id
_entity_poly.type
_entity_poly.pdbx_seq_one_letter_code
_entity_poly.pdbx_strand_id
1 'polypeptide(L)'
;MFLEIRGSFYLPTAMSQENTNFAYLSSDWPQLFRLARETEQSLSARSVLFKCRLLVEVGLEWLYENEHQLNMPAYRMSLDDMINDKQLKQVMPKWQVREMDLVRREGNLAAHEPKVIRWDRAHVTLKHTHRFLAWLDANYGEEPDEDRKLREGWL
;
A
#
# COMPACT_ATOMS: atom_id res chain seq x y z
N MET A 1 15.02 -17.24 -53.96
CA MET A 1 15.39 -18.37 -53.09
C MET A 1 15.95 -17.76 -51.81
N PHE A 2 15.09 -17.44 -50.84
CA PHE A 2 14.99 -18.12 -49.53
C PHE A 2 16.39 -18.27 -48.88
N LEU A 3 16.71 -17.65 -47.74
CA LEU A 3 16.03 -17.79 -46.44
C LEU A 3 16.25 -16.58 -45.52
N GLU A 4 15.18 -16.18 -44.83
CA GLU A 4 15.19 -15.43 -43.58
C GLU A 4 15.91 -16.24 -42.49
N ILE A 5 16.78 -15.60 -41.71
CA ILE A 5 17.14 -16.09 -40.37
C ILE A 5 16.59 -15.09 -39.36
N ARG A 6 15.37 -15.35 -38.90
CA ARG A 6 14.78 -14.71 -37.72
C ARG A 6 15.47 -15.24 -36.47
N GLY A 7 16.54 -14.57 -36.07
CA GLY A 7 17.08 -14.69 -34.71
C GLY A 7 16.14 -13.97 -33.74
N SER A 8 15.10 -14.66 -33.28
CA SER A 8 14.29 -14.19 -32.15
C SER A 8 15.20 -14.10 -30.93
N PHE A 9 15.60 -12.88 -30.57
CA PHE A 9 16.06 -12.58 -29.23
C PHE A 9 14.90 -12.95 -28.29
N TYR A 10 15.01 -14.10 -27.64
CA TYR A 10 14.26 -14.35 -26.42
C TYR A 10 14.84 -13.39 -25.38
N LEU A 11 14.27 -12.19 -25.31
CA LEU A 11 14.30 -11.42 -24.08
C LEU A 11 13.70 -12.34 -23.01
N PRO A 12 14.33 -12.47 -21.82
CA PRO A 12 13.66 -13.11 -20.70
C PRO A 12 12.34 -12.36 -20.55
N THR A 13 11.24 -13.11 -20.70
CA THR A 13 9.88 -12.66 -20.46
C THR A 13 9.90 -11.74 -19.25
N ALA A 14 9.37 -10.53 -19.43
CA ALA A 14 9.03 -9.61 -18.36
C ALA A 14 8.00 -10.27 -17.42
N MET A 15 8.43 -11.23 -16.61
CA MET A 15 7.74 -11.70 -15.44
C MET A 15 8.25 -10.82 -14.29
N SER A 16 7.50 -9.92 -13.66
CA SER A 16 6.08 -9.60 -13.72
C SER A 16 5.93 -8.25 -13.03
N GLN A 17 5.84 -7.14 -13.76
CA GLN A 17 5.39 -5.88 -13.16
C GLN A 17 3.90 -5.96 -12.77
N GLU A 18 3.14 -6.89 -13.39
CA GLU A 18 1.67 -6.95 -13.29
C GLU A 18 1.10 -7.94 -12.26
N ASN A 19 1.88 -8.87 -11.70
CA ASN A 19 1.32 -9.88 -10.79
C ASN A 19 1.39 -9.44 -9.32
N THR A 20 0.72 -8.34 -9.00
CA THR A 20 0.58 -7.83 -7.63
C THR A 20 -0.76 -7.14 -7.44
N ASN A 21 -1.40 -7.30 -6.28
CA ASN A 21 -2.65 -6.60 -5.98
C ASN A 21 -2.47 -5.08 -5.86
N PHE A 22 -1.23 -4.58 -5.91
CA PHE A 22 -0.85 -3.18 -5.78
C PHE A 22 -0.45 -2.53 -7.11
N ALA A 23 -0.74 -3.18 -8.25
CA ALA A 23 -0.33 -2.68 -9.57
C ALA A 23 -0.82 -1.25 -9.85
N TYR A 24 -1.97 -0.85 -9.30
CA TYR A 24 -2.51 0.51 -9.44
C TYR A 24 -1.57 1.61 -8.90
N LEU A 25 -0.69 1.28 -7.95
CA LEU A 25 0.25 2.26 -7.37
C LEU A 25 1.45 2.56 -8.27
N SER A 26 1.68 1.81 -9.36
CA SER A 26 2.98 1.83 -10.05
C SER A 26 3.30 3.14 -10.79
N SER A 27 2.26 3.86 -11.24
CA SER A 27 2.42 5.15 -11.91
C SER A 27 2.75 6.25 -10.90
N ASP A 28 1.80 6.52 -10.00
CA ASP A 28 1.80 7.76 -9.23
C ASP A 28 2.51 7.60 -7.87
N TRP A 29 2.66 6.36 -7.40
CA TRP A 29 3.15 6.05 -6.06
C TRP A 29 4.34 5.08 -6.08
N PRO A 30 5.43 5.35 -6.82
CA PRO A 30 6.50 4.38 -7.04
C PRO A 30 7.19 3.92 -5.74
N GLN A 31 7.23 4.76 -4.70
CA GLN A 31 7.76 4.36 -3.39
C GLN A 31 6.81 3.40 -2.65
N LEU A 32 5.52 3.73 -2.57
CA LEU A 32 4.51 2.87 -1.96
C LEU A 32 4.36 1.56 -2.74
N PHE A 33 4.40 1.61 -4.07
CA PHE A 33 4.35 0.44 -4.94
C PHE A 33 5.46 -0.56 -4.63
N ARG A 34 6.73 -0.10 -4.57
CA ARG A 34 7.86 -0.98 -4.23
C ARG A 34 7.67 -1.64 -2.87
N LEU A 35 7.33 -0.86 -1.86
CA LEU A 35 7.13 -1.37 -0.50
C LEU A 35 5.94 -2.33 -0.42
N ALA A 36 4.83 -2.03 -1.10
CA ALA A 36 3.63 -2.86 -1.11
C ALA A 36 3.87 -4.20 -1.81
N ARG A 37 4.55 -4.19 -2.96
CA ARG A 37 4.95 -5.42 -3.66
C ARG A 37 5.87 -6.30 -2.79
N GLU A 38 6.87 -5.70 -2.16
CA GLU A 38 7.74 -6.44 -1.23
C GLU A 38 6.99 -6.98 0.00
N THR A 39 5.93 -6.29 0.42
CA THR A 39 5.09 -6.71 1.54
C THR A 39 4.28 -7.93 1.15
N GLU A 40 3.62 -7.88 -0.01
CA GLU A 40 2.82 -8.98 -0.54
C GLU A 40 3.64 -10.25 -0.81
N GLN A 41 4.87 -10.09 -1.29
CA GLN A 41 5.78 -11.20 -1.61
C GLN A 41 6.55 -11.72 -0.39
N SER A 42 6.32 -11.16 0.80
CA SER A 42 7.07 -11.54 1.99
C SER A 42 6.72 -12.96 2.42
N LEU A 43 7.75 -13.76 2.74
CA LEU A 43 7.59 -15.13 3.26
C LEU A 43 7.42 -15.19 4.79
N SER A 44 7.23 -14.03 5.44
CA SER A 44 7.15 -13.91 6.89
C SER A 44 5.92 -13.09 7.27
N ALA A 45 4.96 -13.70 7.96
CA ALA A 45 3.78 -13.02 8.50
C ALA A 45 4.17 -11.79 9.34
N ARG A 46 5.25 -11.89 10.13
CA ARG A 46 5.78 -10.78 10.92
C ARG A 46 6.25 -9.63 10.03
N SER A 47 6.97 -9.94 8.96
CA SER A 47 7.47 -8.93 8.03
C SER A 47 6.32 -8.27 7.27
N VAL A 48 5.28 -9.01 6.90
CA VAL A 48 4.04 -8.44 6.33
C VAL A 48 3.43 -7.42 7.27
N LEU A 49 3.18 -7.78 8.53
CA LEU A 49 2.58 -6.89 9.52
C LEU A 49 3.40 -5.62 9.75
N PHE A 50 4.72 -5.76 9.88
CA PHE A 50 5.63 -4.63 10.06
C PHE A 50 5.59 -3.67 8.86
N LYS A 51 5.68 -4.21 7.64
CA LYS A 51 5.66 -3.38 6.44
C LYS A 51 4.27 -2.79 6.14
N CYS A 52 3.18 -3.46 6.51
CA CYS A 52 1.84 -2.89 6.44
C CYS A 52 1.71 -1.63 7.29
N ARG A 53 2.27 -1.63 8.51
CA ARG A 53 2.33 -0.43 9.35
C ARG A 53 3.17 0.67 8.68
N LEU A 54 4.31 0.32 8.10
CA LEU A 54 5.16 1.28 7.37
C LEU A 54 4.44 1.89 6.16
N LEU A 55 3.67 1.10 5.40
CA LEU A 55 2.87 1.59 4.27
C LEU A 55 1.83 2.62 4.72
N VAL A 56 1.12 2.35 5.83
CA VAL A 56 0.16 3.31 6.39
C VAL A 56 0.87 4.57 6.88
N GLU A 57 2.04 4.44 7.52
CA GLU A 57 2.85 5.56 7.99
C GLU A 57 3.27 6.47 6.83
N VAL A 58 3.87 5.91 5.78
CA VAL A 58 4.30 6.67 4.58
C VAL A 58 3.10 7.30 3.87
N GLY A 59 1.99 6.59 3.72
CA GLY A 59 0.80 7.12 3.06
C GLY A 59 0.14 8.25 3.86
N LEU A 60 0.10 8.15 5.19
CA LEU A 60 -0.42 9.23 6.03
C LEU A 60 0.53 10.43 6.08
N GLU A 61 1.85 10.22 6.16
CA GLU A 61 2.81 11.32 6.08
C GLU A 61 2.61 12.13 4.78
N TRP A 62 2.51 11.44 3.64
CA TRP A 62 2.19 12.10 2.37
C TRP A 62 0.85 12.84 2.42
N LEU A 63 -0.20 12.22 2.98
CA LEU A 63 -1.51 12.83 3.09
C LEU A 63 -1.46 14.13 3.92
N TYR A 64 -0.74 14.15 5.03
CA TYR A 64 -0.56 15.35 5.86
C TYR A 64 0.23 16.46 5.16
N GLU A 65 1.06 16.12 4.18
CA GLU A 65 1.82 17.09 3.39
C GLU A 65 1.00 17.69 2.23
N ASN A 66 -0.03 17.00 1.76
CA ASN A 66 -0.74 17.35 0.51
C ASN A 66 -2.24 17.64 0.68
N GLU A 67 -2.87 17.19 1.77
CA GLU A 67 -4.28 17.48 2.06
C GLU A 67 -4.44 18.80 2.81
N HIS A 68 -5.04 19.80 2.16
CA HIS A 68 -5.25 21.14 2.70
C HIS A 68 -6.03 21.21 4.03
N GLN A 69 -6.87 20.22 4.34
CA GLN A 69 -7.58 20.14 5.62
C GLN A 69 -6.72 19.59 6.77
N LEU A 70 -5.58 18.97 6.48
CA LEU A 70 -4.66 18.43 7.46
C LEU A 70 -3.53 19.42 7.71
N ASN A 71 -3.28 19.72 8.98
CA ASN A 71 -2.19 20.59 9.40
C ASN A 71 -1.15 19.74 10.11
N MET A 72 -0.01 19.53 9.48
CA MET A 72 1.14 18.93 10.17
C MET A 72 1.66 19.93 11.21
N PRO A 73 1.69 19.58 12.52
CA PRO A 73 2.25 20.45 13.53
C PRO A 73 3.77 20.60 13.36
N ALA A 74 4.38 21.56 14.05
CA ALA A 74 5.83 21.83 14.00
C ALA A 74 6.71 20.70 14.57
N TYR A 75 6.12 19.58 14.98
CA TYR A 75 6.80 18.40 15.50
C TYR A 75 6.37 17.16 14.71
N ARG A 76 7.23 16.14 14.67
CA ARG A 76 6.90 14.86 14.03
C ARG A 76 5.83 14.13 14.83
N MET A 77 4.68 13.89 14.21
CA MET A 77 3.63 13.05 14.77
C MET A 77 4.00 11.56 14.65
N SER A 78 3.66 10.77 15.67
CA SER A 78 3.70 9.32 15.53
C SER A 78 2.51 8.83 14.70
N LEU A 79 2.57 7.59 14.22
CA LEU A 79 1.42 6.97 13.54
C LEU A 79 0.16 6.93 14.44
N ASP A 80 0.33 6.76 15.75
CA ASP A 80 -0.78 6.80 16.69
C ASP A 80 -1.40 8.20 16.80
N ASP A 81 -0.55 9.25 16.81
CA ASP A 81 -1.01 10.63 16.81
C ASP A 81 -1.80 10.96 15.54
N MET A 82 -1.29 10.57 14.37
CA MET A 82 -1.94 10.81 13.08
C MET A 82 -3.31 10.12 13.02
N ILE A 83 -3.38 8.83 13.35
CA ILE A 83 -4.64 8.06 13.34
C ILE A 83 -5.68 8.63 14.30
N ASN A 84 -5.24 9.19 15.43
CA ASN A 84 -6.14 9.74 16.45
C ASN A 84 -6.55 11.19 16.23
N ASP A 85 -5.91 11.90 15.30
CA ASP A 85 -6.20 13.29 14.99
C ASP A 85 -7.66 13.50 14.55
N LYS A 86 -8.25 14.59 15.03
CA LYS A 86 -9.60 15.01 14.66
C LYS A 86 -9.67 15.45 13.20
N GLN A 87 -8.62 16.08 12.66
CA GLN A 87 -8.59 16.54 11.27
C GLN A 87 -8.62 15.35 10.31
N LEU A 88 -7.80 14.32 10.55
CA LEU A 88 -7.84 13.08 9.77
C LEU A 88 -9.23 12.42 9.78
N LYS A 89 -9.89 12.40 10.95
CA LYS A 89 -11.25 11.84 11.12
C LYS A 89 -12.33 12.64 10.40
N GLN A 90 -12.05 13.85 9.92
CA GLN A 90 -12.95 14.66 9.10
C GLN A 90 -12.75 14.40 7.60
N VAL A 91 -11.52 14.12 7.17
CA VAL A 91 -11.18 13.82 5.77
C VAL A 91 -11.52 12.38 5.38
N MET A 92 -11.38 11.43 6.32
CA MET A 92 -11.49 10.00 6.03
C MET A 92 -12.69 9.33 6.71
N PRO A 93 -13.35 8.35 6.04
CA PRO A 93 -14.42 7.57 6.66
C PRO A 93 -14.00 6.87 7.95
N LYS A 94 -14.88 6.89 8.97
CA LYS A 94 -14.64 6.29 10.29
C LYS A 94 -14.26 4.81 10.26
N TRP A 95 -14.72 4.05 9.27
CA TRP A 95 -14.38 2.63 9.16
C TRP A 95 -12.92 2.44 8.73
N GLN A 96 -12.43 3.27 7.81
CA GLN A 96 -11.07 3.21 7.31
C GLN A 96 -10.05 3.63 8.38
N VAL A 97 -10.38 4.66 9.18
CA VAL A 97 -9.58 5.03 10.37
C VAL A 97 -9.45 3.86 11.36
N ARG A 98 -10.52 3.09 11.58
CA ARG A 98 -10.48 1.89 12.43
C ARG A 98 -9.62 0.77 11.84
N GLU A 99 -9.66 0.59 10.52
CA GLU A 99 -8.82 -0.37 9.82
C GLU A 99 -7.32 0.00 9.94
N MET A 100 -6.97 1.27 9.78
CA MET A 100 -5.60 1.75 10.00
C MET A 100 -5.13 1.56 11.44
N ASP A 101 -6.00 1.81 12.43
CA ASP A 101 -5.68 1.55 13.83
C ASP A 101 -5.43 0.06 14.12
N LEU A 102 -6.17 -0.84 13.45
CA LEU A 102 -5.88 -2.27 13.48
C LEU A 102 -4.50 -2.55 12.88
N VAL A 103 -4.18 -2.01 11.70
CA VAL A 103 -2.87 -2.19 11.05
C VAL A 103 -1.73 -1.73 11.97
N ARG A 104 -1.88 -0.57 12.61
CA ARG A 104 -0.90 -0.05 13.59
C ARG A 104 -0.69 -1.04 14.75
N ARG A 105 -1.76 -1.55 15.35
CA ARG A 105 -1.67 -2.52 16.47
C ARG A 105 -0.99 -3.82 16.05
N GLU A 106 -1.34 -4.35 14.88
CA GLU A 106 -0.75 -5.58 14.34
C GLU A 106 0.74 -5.42 14.03
N GLY A 107 1.13 -4.30 13.41
CA GLY A 107 2.54 -3.98 13.16
C GLY A 107 3.35 -3.78 14.44
N ASN A 108 2.78 -3.13 15.45
CA ASN A 108 3.44 -2.99 16.77
C ASN A 108 3.62 -4.36 17.45
N LEU A 109 2.61 -5.23 17.39
CA LEU A 109 2.73 -6.59 17.90
C LEU A 109 3.84 -7.35 17.16
N ALA A 110 3.94 -7.20 15.84
CA ALA A 110 5.01 -7.81 15.06
C ALA A 110 6.42 -7.32 15.42
N ALA A 111 6.56 -6.14 16.01
CA ALA A 111 7.86 -5.64 16.48
C ALA A 111 8.24 -6.19 17.87
N HIS A 112 7.27 -6.45 18.75
CA HIS A 112 7.53 -6.71 20.17
C HIS A 112 7.18 -8.13 20.66
N GLU A 113 6.27 -8.84 19.99
CA GLU A 113 5.85 -10.18 20.42
C GLU A 113 6.88 -11.23 19.98
N PRO A 114 7.51 -12.02 20.87
CA PRO A 114 8.45 -13.07 20.46
C PRO A 114 7.79 -14.31 19.83
N LYS A 115 6.48 -14.55 20.04
CA LYS A 115 5.78 -15.74 19.54
C LYS A 115 5.58 -15.73 18.01
N VAL A 116 5.32 -16.92 17.47
CA VAL A 116 4.95 -17.12 16.06
C VAL A 116 3.62 -16.42 15.78
N ILE A 117 3.59 -15.64 14.70
CA ILE A 117 2.41 -14.90 14.24
C ILE A 117 1.70 -15.72 13.18
N ARG A 118 0.39 -15.87 13.32
CA ARG A 118 -0.44 -16.60 12.36
C ARG A 118 -0.63 -15.79 11.08
N TRP A 119 -0.65 -16.48 9.94
CA TRP A 119 -0.81 -15.88 8.61
C TRP A 119 -2.18 -15.22 8.37
N ASP A 120 -3.23 -15.68 9.06
CA ASP A 120 -4.56 -15.07 9.00
C ASP A 120 -4.53 -13.59 9.41
N ARG A 121 -3.78 -13.25 10.47
CA ARG A 121 -3.57 -11.86 10.89
C ARG A 121 -2.86 -11.05 9.81
N ALA A 122 -1.80 -11.61 9.22
CA ALA A 122 -1.06 -10.96 8.14
C ALA A 122 -1.94 -10.67 6.92
N HIS A 123 -2.77 -11.63 6.49
CA HIS A 123 -3.69 -11.43 5.37
C HIS A 123 -4.76 -10.37 5.65
N VAL A 124 -5.34 -10.38 6.84
CA VAL A 124 -6.34 -9.37 7.25
C VAL A 124 -5.71 -7.97 7.29
N THR A 125 -4.53 -7.83 7.88
CA THR A 125 -3.80 -6.57 7.92
C THR A 125 -3.43 -6.09 6.52
N LEU A 126 -2.91 -6.96 5.66
CA LEU A 126 -2.56 -6.61 4.28
C LEU A 126 -3.79 -6.13 3.50
N LYS A 127 -4.95 -6.76 3.69
CA LYS A 127 -6.22 -6.33 3.07
C LYS A 127 -6.64 -4.93 3.53
N HIS A 128 -6.48 -4.60 4.81
CA HIS A 128 -6.77 -3.26 5.34
C HIS A 128 -5.80 -2.21 4.79
N THR A 129 -4.51 -2.54 4.72
CA THR A 129 -3.50 -1.68 4.09
C THR A 129 -3.79 -1.45 2.61
N HIS A 130 -4.17 -2.50 1.88
CA HIS A 130 -4.57 -2.39 0.47
C HIS A 130 -5.74 -1.43 0.27
N ARG A 131 -6.80 -1.54 1.09
CA ARG A 131 -7.94 -0.59 1.04
C ARG A 131 -7.53 0.84 1.32
N PHE A 132 -6.62 1.07 2.27
CA PHE A 132 -6.11 2.40 2.54
C PHE A 132 -5.35 2.99 1.35
N LEU A 133 -4.44 2.21 0.75
CA LEU A 133 -3.66 2.67 -0.40
C LEU A 133 -4.53 2.85 -1.66
N ALA A 134 -5.55 2.01 -1.86
CA ALA A 134 -6.52 2.17 -2.93
C ALA A 134 -7.35 3.45 -2.76
N TRP A 135 -7.74 3.79 -1.53
CA TRP A 135 -8.39 5.08 -1.25
C TRP A 135 -7.45 6.25 -1.51
N LEU A 136 -6.18 6.17 -1.11
CA LEU A 136 -5.20 7.22 -1.34
C LEU A 136 -5.03 7.47 -2.85
N ASP A 137 -4.81 6.41 -3.62
CA ASP A 137 -4.72 6.47 -5.07
C ASP A 137 -6.01 7.02 -5.71
N ALA A 138 -7.17 6.56 -5.25
CA ALA A 138 -8.45 6.98 -5.81
C ALA A 138 -8.71 8.49 -5.69
N ASN A 139 -8.26 9.10 -4.58
CA ASN A 139 -8.50 10.52 -4.27
C ASN A 139 -7.37 11.44 -4.74
N TYR A 140 -6.14 10.93 -4.86
CA TYR A 140 -4.94 11.77 -5.08
C TYR A 140 -4.03 11.30 -6.22
N GLY A 141 -4.30 10.15 -6.85
CA GLY A 141 -3.60 9.72 -8.06
C GLY A 141 -3.90 10.65 -9.23
N GLU A 142 -2.89 10.84 -10.09
CA GLU A 142 -2.95 11.70 -11.28
C GLU A 142 -3.39 10.93 -12.53
N GLU A 143 -3.35 9.59 -12.51
CA GLU A 143 -3.76 8.74 -13.63
C GLU A 143 -5.30 8.84 -13.89
N PRO A 144 -5.75 9.04 -15.15
CA PRO A 144 -7.16 9.21 -15.47
C PRO A 144 -8.05 8.02 -15.04
N ASP A 145 -9.28 8.31 -14.58
CA ASP A 145 -10.28 7.33 -14.12
C ASP A 145 -10.64 6.25 -15.18
N GLU A 146 -10.43 6.54 -16.47
CA GLU A 146 -10.63 5.58 -17.57
C GLU A 146 -9.61 4.44 -17.54
N ASP A 147 -8.34 4.74 -17.26
CA ASP A 147 -7.27 3.74 -17.13
C ASP A 147 -7.40 2.96 -15.81
N ARG A 148 -7.98 3.59 -14.78
CA ARG A 148 -8.30 2.95 -13.49
C ARG A 148 -9.37 1.86 -13.62
N LYS A 149 -10.48 2.13 -14.32
CA LYS A 149 -11.58 1.17 -14.53
C LYS A 149 -11.16 -0.06 -15.34
N LEU A 150 -10.20 0.09 -16.24
CA LEU A 150 -9.65 -1.03 -17.01
C LEU A 150 -8.87 -2.03 -16.11
N ARG A 151 -8.37 -1.59 -14.95
CA ARG A 151 -7.67 -2.45 -13.98
C ARG A 151 -8.60 -3.13 -12.97
N GLU A 152 -9.80 -2.58 -12.73
CA GLU A 152 -10.78 -3.14 -11.77
C GLU A 152 -11.62 -4.30 -12.33
N GLY A 153 -11.60 -4.55 -13.64
CA GLY A 153 -12.43 -5.55 -14.32
C GLY A 153 -12.09 -7.04 -14.08
N TRP A 154 -11.31 -7.37 -13.05
CA TRP A 154 -10.86 -8.74 -12.75
C TRP A 154 -11.09 -9.21 -11.30
N LEU A 155 -11.96 -8.52 -10.55
CA LEU A 155 -12.53 -9.04 -9.30
C LEU A 155 -13.92 -9.63 -9.53
#